data_AF-E1ZLY4-F1
#
_entry.id   AF-E1ZLY4-F1
#
_cell.length_a   1.000
_cell.length_b   1.000
_cell.length_c   1.000
_cell.angle_alpha   90.00
_cell.angle_beta   90.00
_cell.angle_gamma   90.00
#
_symmetry.space_group_name_H-M   'P 1'
#
loop_
_entity.id
_entity.type
_entity.pdbx_description
1 polymer ?
#
loop_
_entity_poly.entity_id
_entity_poly.type
_entity_poly.pdbx_seq_one_letter_code
_entity_poly.pdbx_strand_id
1 'polypeptide(L)'
;MDRAVAQATEVSAAAEQAQAGQRSVELASADMKATVTLARLRAGPGYAIVIASVAPGSEAASAGVRPGQQLLQVSDPIRPNEVWQLNESSSLRHVRQAVRMRVPDTITLLLSREPIPEWAQHVVAARAAAAAEREQTQDPGRQQQQQQGEAAAAGDSSAEAADDLLSAIVQAASSGESMDSGDEGGASAGGRGGLTVAEKLEAQYRQQQEAEGGAPEAAQAWQALTALEKRQKRRKEYFEQASERNDGPFFAGVAALFVLPPAIILLAASASGYLDSLDMYGAMR
;
A
#
# COMPACT_ATOMS: atom_id res chain seq x y z
N MET A 1 -40.72 27.07 5.68
CA MET A 1 -39.87 27.19 4.47
C MET A 1 -38.58 27.96 4.75
N ASP A 2 -38.54 28.91 5.69
CA ASP A 2 -37.33 29.73 5.96
C ASP A 2 -36.10 28.97 6.49
N ARG A 3 -36.25 27.86 7.23
CA ARG A 3 -35.09 27.08 7.71
C ARG A 3 -34.33 26.33 6.62
N ALA A 4 -35.00 25.91 5.54
CA ALA A 4 -34.36 25.18 4.45
C ALA A 4 -33.47 26.09 3.59
N VAL A 5 -33.87 27.36 3.42
CA VAL A 5 -33.09 28.37 2.68
C VAL A 5 -31.87 28.84 3.49
N ALA A 6 -32.00 28.96 4.81
CA ALA A 6 -30.88 29.26 5.70
C ALA A 6 -29.80 28.14 5.67
N GLN A 7 -30.22 26.87 5.74
CA GLN A 7 -29.28 25.74 5.68
C GLN A 7 -28.58 25.61 4.31
N ALA A 8 -29.27 25.90 3.20
CA ALA A 8 -28.63 25.86 1.88
C ALA A 8 -27.53 26.92 1.71
N THR A 9 -27.72 28.10 2.32
CA THR A 9 -26.74 29.20 2.26
C THR A 9 -25.48 28.89 3.09
N GLU A 10 -25.63 28.28 4.27
CA GLU A 10 -24.50 27.91 5.13
C GLU A 10 -23.62 26.81 4.51
N VAL A 11 -24.22 25.82 3.84
CA VAL A 11 -23.47 24.75 3.16
C VAL A 11 -22.68 25.30 1.96
N SER A 12 -23.23 26.28 1.23
CA SER A 12 -22.53 26.92 0.10
C SER A 12 -21.32 27.76 0.56
N ALA A 13 -21.45 28.50 1.66
CA ALA A 13 -20.35 29.32 2.19
C ALA A 13 -19.21 28.45 2.76
N ALA A 14 -19.53 27.33 3.41
CA ALA A 14 -18.53 26.39 3.91
C ALA A 14 -17.75 25.70 2.77
N ALA A 15 -18.43 25.38 1.66
CA ALA A 15 -17.79 24.80 0.48
C ALA A 15 -16.81 25.78 -0.20
N GLU A 16 -17.16 27.07 -0.25
CA GLU A 16 -16.31 28.11 -0.84
C GLU A 16 -15.06 28.39 0.02
N GLN A 17 -15.20 28.37 1.36
CA GLN A 17 -14.07 28.48 2.28
C GLN A 17 -13.16 27.24 2.23
N ALA A 18 -13.72 26.03 2.05
CA ALA A 18 -12.92 24.82 1.86
C ALA A 18 -12.09 24.88 0.57
N GLN A 19 -12.59 25.53 -0.48
CA GLN A 19 -11.83 25.75 -1.73
C GLN A 19 -10.73 26.79 -1.59
N ALA A 20 -10.87 27.78 -0.70
CA ALA A 20 -9.86 28.81 -0.47
C ALA A 20 -8.52 28.25 0.07
N GLY A 21 -8.54 27.06 0.69
CA GLY A 21 -7.35 26.35 1.18
C GLY A 21 -6.72 25.40 0.16
N GLN A 22 -7.27 25.27 -1.04
CA GLN A 22 -6.86 24.26 -2.03
C GLN A 22 -6.23 24.92 -3.26
N ARG A 23 -5.41 24.15 -3.97
CA ARG A 23 -4.76 24.55 -5.22
C ARG A 23 -4.84 23.41 -6.22
N SER A 24 -5.44 23.68 -7.38
CA SER A 24 -5.38 22.77 -8.53
C SER A 24 -4.07 23.01 -9.28
N VAL A 25 -3.35 21.92 -9.57
CA VAL A 25 -2.09 21.93 -10.31
C VAL A 25 -2.19 20.90 -11.42
N GLU A 26 -1.92 21.32 -12.65
CA GLU A 26 -1.77 20.43 -13.80
C GLU A 26 -0.29 20.26 -14.10
N LEU A 27 0.15 19.01 -14.25
CA LEU A 27 1.56 18.64 -14.44
C LEU A 27 1.69 17.62 -15.57
N ALA A 28 2.84 17.59 -16.24
CA ALA A 28 3.17 16.43 -17.06
C ALA A 28 3.23 15.15 -16.21
N SER A 29 2.52 14.10 -16.64
CA SER A 29 2.50 12.78 -16.00
C SER A 29 3.91 12.18 -15.89
N ALA A 30 4.79 12.45 -16.86
CA ALA A 30 6.17 12.01 -16.83
C ALA A 30 6.99 12.72 -15.74
N ASP A 31 6.85 14.05 -15.61
CA ASP A 31 7.51 14.84 -14.56
C ASP A 31 7.03 14.38 -13.18
N MET A 32 5.71 14.30 -12.97
CA MET A 32 5.12 13.82 -11.71
C MET A 32 5.66 12.45 -11.28
N LYS A 33 5.85 11.50 -12.20
CA LYS A 33 6.39 10.16 -11.90
C LYS A 33 7.87 10.19 -11.50
N ALA A 34 8.64 11.11 -12.08
CA ALA A 34 10.09 11.18 -11.90
C ALA A 34 10.50 12.07 -10.72
N THR A 35 9.76 13.15 -10.47
CA THR A 35 10.21 14.24 -9.60
C THR A 35 9.48 14.29 -8.26
N VAL A 36 8.27 13.72 -8.17
CA VAL A 36 7.43 13.81 -6.98
C VAL A 36 7.35 12.46 -6.27
N THR A 37 7.74 12.44 -5.00
CA THR A 37 7.55 11.26 -4.13
C THR A 37 6.36 11.48 -3.22
N LEU A 38 5.46 10.50 -3.16
CA LEU A 38 4.30 10.52 -2.26
C LEU A 38 4.58 9.64 -1.03
N ALA A 39 4.19 10.13 0.15
CA ALA A 39 4.23 9.39 1.40
C ALA A 39 2.86 9.39 2.09
N ARG A 40 2.66 8.42 2.97
CA ARG A 40 1.50 8.34 3.84
C ARG A 40 1.91 8.88 5.21
N LEU A 41 1.21 9.90 5.69
CA LEU A 41 1.43 10.48 7.01
C LEU A 41 0.18 10.31 7.87
N ARG A 42 0.35 10.07 9.17
CA ARG A 42 -0.76 10.10 10.12
C ARG A 42 -1.15 11.56 10.37
N ALA A 43 -2.42 11.89 10.16
CA ALA A 43 -2.97 13.23 10.35
C ALA A 43 -4.30 13.10 11.09
N GLY A 44 -4.36 13.61 12.32
CA GLY A 44 -5.51 13.42 13.21
C GLY A 44 -5.86 11.93 13.44
N PRO A 45 -7.15 11.54 13.30
CA PRO A 45 -7.59 10.15 13.49
C PRO A 45 -7.24 9.23 12.30
N GLY A 46 -6.89 9.80 11.15
CA GLY A 46 -6.72 9.09 9.90
C GLY A 46 -5.31 9.22 9.31
N TYR A 47 -5.24 8.99 8.01
CA TYR A 47 -4.01 9.15 7.24
C TYR A 47 -4.24 10.13 6.09
N ALA A 48 -3.22 10.96 5.84
CA ALA A 48 -3.14 11.83 4.69
C ALA A 48 -2.07 11.31 3.72
N ILE A 49 -2.33 11.40 2.43
CA ILE A 49 -1.29 11.23 1.42
C ILE A 49 -0.67 12.60 1.21
N VAL A 50 0.63 12.70 1.43
CA VAL A 50 1.40 13.94 1.31
C VAL A 50 2.52 13.83 0.31
N ILE A 51 2.97 14.97 -0.16
CA ILE A 51 4.15 15.08 -1.00
C ILE A 51 5.39 15.03 -0.11
N ALA A 52 6.14 13.94 -0.20
CA ALA A 52 7.32 13.72 0.64
C ALA A 52 8.52 14.53 0.15
N SER A 53 8.75 14.52 -1.16
CA SER A 53 9.83 15.26 -1.80
C SER A 53 9.43 15.66 -3.21
N VAL A 54 10.04 16.75 -3.67
CA VAL A 54 9.92 17.27 -5.03
C VAL A 54 11.33 17.58 -5.50
N ALA A 55 11.74 17.06 -6.66
CA ALA A 55 13.05 17.34 -7.21
C ALA A 55 13.20 18.85 -7.48
N PRO A 56 14.31 19.50 -7.05
CA PRO A 56 14.53 20.91 -7.30
C PRO A 56 14.66 21.18 -8.81
N GLY A 57 14.05 22.28 -9.27
CA GLY A 57 14.05 22.66 -10.69
C GLY A 57 13.07 21.89 -11.59
N SER A 58 12.30 20.94 -11.04
CA SER A 58 11.25 20.22 -11.78
C SER A 58 10.08 21.13 -12.19
N GLU A 59 9.28 20.65 -13.14
CA GLU A 59 8.02 21.31 -13.51
C GLU A 59 7.07 21.35 -12.32
N ALA A 60 7.00 20.27 -11.54
CA ALA A 60 6.25 20.21 -10.28
C ALA A 60 6.67 21.34 -9.30
N ALA A 61 7.97 21.55 -9.09
CA ALA A 61 8.45 22.62 -8.22
C ALA A 61 8.07 24.01 -8.76
N SER A 62 8.21 24.23 -10.07
CA SER A 62 7.83 25.48 -10.75
C SER A 62 6.32 25.74 -10.69
N ALA A 63 5.51 24.68 -10.74
CA ALA A 63 4.07 24.73 -10.54
C ALA A 63 3.68 24.98 -9.07
N GLY A 64 4.67 25.07 -8.18
CA GLY A 64 4.52 25.41 -6.77
C GLY A 64 4.06 24.25 -5.89
N VAL A 65 4.32 23.02 -6.34
CA VAL A 65 4.21 21.81 -5.53
C VAL A 65 5.34 21.83 -4.50
N ARG A 66 5.00 21.64 -3.23
CA ARG A 66 5.96 21.69 -2.11
C ARG A 66 5.86 20.45 -1.24
N PRO A 67 6.98 19.98 -0.65
CA PRO A 67 6.95 18.94 0.36
C PRO A 67 6.04 19.30 1.54
N GLY A 68 5.29 18.32 2.02
CA GLY A 68 4.32 18.45 3.11
C GLY A 68 2.91 18.87 2.71
N GLN A 69 2.67 19.22 1.44
CA GLN A 69 1.31 19.45 0.95
C GLN A 69 0.53 18.14 0.90
N GLN A 70 -0.74 18.19 1.31
CA GLN A 70 -1.65 17.07 1.26
C GLN A 70 -2.27 16.95 -0.13
N LEU A 71 -2.28 15.73 -0.66
CA LEU A 71 -2.99 15.38 -1.88
C LEU A 71 -4.44 15.06 -1.55
N LEU A 72 -5.36 15.90 -2.03
CA LEU A 72 -6.80 15.79 -1.77
C LEU A 72 -7.54 15.13 -2.93
N GLN A 73 -7.12 15.39 -4.17
CA GLN A 73 -7.69 14.74 -5.35
C GLN A 73 -6.62 14.44 -6.38
N VAL A 74 -6.85 13.38 -7.15
CA VAL A 74 -6.03 13.00 -8.29
C VAL A 74 -6.95 12.66 -9.47
N SER A 75 -6.63 13.17 -10.66
CA SER A 75 -7.35 12.81 -11.88
C SER A 75 -7.24 11.31 -12.20
N ASP A 76 -8.36 10.69 -12.56
CA ASP A 76 -8.47 9.27 -12.86
C ASP A 76 -7.57 8.90 -14.07
N PRO A 77 -6.85 7.75 -14.04
CA PRO A 77 -5.99 7.33 -15.14
C PRO A 77 -6.73 6.74 -16.34
N ILE A 78 -7.95 6.22 -16.15
CA ILE A 78 -8.80 5.58 -17.16
C ILE A 78 -9.78 6.60 -17.76
N ARG A 79 -10.37 7.45 -16.92
CA ARG A 79 -11.40 8.41 -17.35
C ARG A 79 -10.86 9.84 -17.33
N PRO A 80 -10.54 10.42 -18.50
CA PRO A 80 -10.10 11.81 -18.56
C PRO A 80 -11.22 12.70 -18.01
N ASN A 81 -10.85 13.71 -17.22
CA ASN A 81 -11.73 14.67 -16.54
C ASN A 81 -12.51 14.15 -15.32
N GLU A 82 -12.41 12.86 -14.97
CA GLU A 82 -12.91 12.40 -13.67
C GLU A 82 -11.81 12.60 -12.62
N VAL A 83 -12.18 13.15 -11.46
CA VAL A 83 -11.26 13.36 -10.33
C VAL A 83 -11.63 12.43 -9.20
N TRP A 84 -10.65 11.67 -8.73
CA TRP A 84 -10.82 10.82 -7.57
C TRP A 84 -10.53 11.64 -6.32
N GLN A 85 -11.54 11.79 -5.48
CA GLN A 85 -11.39 12.37 -4.15
C GLN A 85 -10.71 11.38 -3.22
N LEU A 86 -9.58 11.80 -2.65
CA LEU A 86 -8.84 11.03 -1.66
C LEU A 86 -9.38 11.37 -0.28
N ASN A 87 -9.83 10.34 0.42
CA ASN A 87 -10.28 10.39 1.80
C ASN A 87 -9.21 9.82 2.73
N GLU A 88 -9.46 9.88 4.04
CA GLU A 88 -8.54 9.39 5.08
C GLU A 88 -8.25 7.87 5.00
N SER A 89 -9.09 7.12 4.28
CA SER A 89 -8.94 5.68 4.05
C SER A 89 -8.29 5.33 2.70
N SER A 90 -7.95 6.33 1.89
CA SER A 90 -7.34 6.11 0.59
C SER A 90 -5.94 5.50 0.73
N SER A 91 -5.70 4.41 0.01
CA SER A 91 -4.42 3.70 0.04
C SER A 91 -3.39 4.39 -0.84
N LEU A 92 -2.23 4.72 -0.26
CA LEU A 92 -1.06 5.23 -0.98
C LEU A 92 -0.69 4.32 -2.16
N ARG A 93 -0.79 3.00 -1.99
CA ARG A 93 -0.50 2.01 -3.04
C ARG A 93 -1.40 2.22 -4.26
N HIS A 94 -2.69 2.45 -4.06
CA HIS A 94 -3.63 2.68 -5.17
C HIS A 94 -3.35 4.01 -5.88
N VAL A 95 -3.03 5.06 -5.14
CA VAL A 95 -2.67 6.36 -5.72
C VAL A 95 -1.38 6.26 -6.54
N ARG A 96 -0.32 5.64 -6.00
CA ARG A 96 0.93 5.40 -6.74
C ARG A 96 0.70 4.57 -7.99
N GLN A 97 -0.14 3.53 -7.89
CA GLN A 97 -0.50 2.69 -9.03
C GLN A 97 -1.27 3.49 -10.09
N ALA A 98 -2.22 4.34 -9.69
CA ALA A 98 -2.99 5.19 -10.59
C ALA A 98 -2.07 6.18 -11.34
N VAL A 99 -1.15 6.85 -10.62
CA VAL A 99 -0.15 7.72 -11.22
C VAL A 99 0.72 6.93 -12.19
N ARG A 100 1.24 5.77 -11.80
CA ARG A 100 2.12 4.93 -12.63
C ARG A 100 1.46 4.45 -13.92
N MET A 101 0.21 3.97 -13.82
CA MET A 101 -0.55 3.40 -14.95
C MET A 101 -1.13 4.46 -15.88
N ARG A 102 -0.96 5.74 -15.56
CA ARG A 102 -1.53 6.85 -16.32
C ARG A 102 -0.92 6.92 -17.72
N VAL A 103 -1.81 6.86 -18.72
CA VAL A 103 -1.51 7.01 -20.16
C VAL A 103 -1.57 8.47 -20.61
N PRO A 104 -2.53 9.31 -20.17
CA PRO A 104 -2.56 10.72 -20.56
C PRO A 104 -1.30 11.48 -20.14
N ASP A 105 -0.89 12.44 -20.97
CA ASP A 105 0.36 13.19 -20.78
C ASP A 105 0.29 14.19 -19.64
N THR A 106 -0.90 14.64 -19.22
CA THR A 106 -1.08 15.62 -18.13
C THR A 106 -1.93 15.06 -17.00
N ILE A 107 -1.53 15.28 -15.74
CA ILE A 107 -2.22 14.88 -14.51
C ILE A 107 -2.66 16.12 -13.72
N THR A 108 -3.91 16.11 -13.26
CA THR A 108 -4.45 17.17 -12.41
C THR A 108 -4.47 16.70 -10.97
N LEU A 109 -3.86 17.50 -10.09
CA LEU A 109 -3.78 17.26 -8.65
C LEU A 109 -4.48 18.40 -7.93
N LEU A 110 -5.27 18.07 -6.92
CA LEU A 110 -5.78 19.06 -5.97
C LEU A 110 -5.00 18.91 -4.67
N LEU A 111 -4.24 19.95 -4.33
CA LEU A 111 -3.33 19.99 -3.18
C LEU A 111 -3.82 20.97 -2.13
N SER A 112 -3.47 20.73 -0.86
CA SER A 112 -3.55 21.77 0.16
C SER A 112 -2.57 22.91 -0.17
N ARG A 113 -2.97 24.16 0.06
CA ARG A 113 -2.07 25.32 -0.13
C ARG A 113 -0.93 25.28 0.88
N GLU A 114 -1.26 25.03 2.13
CA GLU A 114 -0.31 24.98 3.23
C GLU A 114 0.11 23.53 3.52
N PRO A 115 1.40 23.30 3.87
CA PRO A 115 1.84 22.02 4.39
C PRO A 115 1.11 21.67 5.68
N ILE A 116 0.80 20.38 5.87
CA ILE A 116 0.18 19.94 7.13
C ILE A 116 1.19 20.05 8.29
N PRO A 117 0.79 20.50 9.49
CA PRO A 117 1.72 20.75 10.59
C PRO A 117 2.43 19.48 11.07
N GLU A 118 1.79 18.33 10.95
CA GLU A 118 2.36 17.01 11.29
C GLU A 118 3.58 16.67 10.40
N TRP A 119 3.64 17.21 9.18
CA TRP A 119 4.78 16.99 8.29
C TRP A 119 6.06 17.57 8.87
N ALA A 120 6.00 18.77 9.46
CA ALA A 120 7.16 19.40 10.08
C ALA A 120 7.73 18.54 11.22
N GLN A 121 6.84 17.94 12.03
CA GLN A 121 7.23 17.03 13.10
C GLN A 121 7.91 15.77 12.55
N HIS A 122 7.36 15.20 11.46
CA HIS A 122 7.94 14.04 10.80
C HIS A 122 9.33 14.32 10.22
N VAL A 123 9.53 15.49 9.61
CA VAL A 123 10.85 15.90 9.09
C VAL A 123 11.88 16.06 10.20
N VAL A 124 11.48 16.68 11.33
CA VAL A 124 12.36 16.82 12.50
C VAL A 124 12.71 15.45 13.09
N ALA A 125 11.73 14.57 13.25
CA ALA A 125 11.93 13.21 13.75
C ALA A 125 12.84 12.38 12.82
N ALA A 126 12.61 12.44 11.51
CA ALA A 126 13.43 11.75 10.52
C ALA A 126 14.88 12.27 10.52
N ARG A 127 15.07 13.59 10.64
CA ARG A 127 16.41 14.19 10.76
C ARG A 127 17.11 13.77 12.05
N ALA A 128 16.40 13.71 13.17
CA ALA A 128 16.94 13.25 14.44
C ALA A 128 17.34 11.76 14.39
N ALA A 129 16.50 10.91 13.77
CA ALA A 129 16.80 9.50 13.57
C ALA A 129 18.05 9.30 12.69
N ALA A 130 18.14 10.01 11.57
CA ALA A 130 19.32 9.94 10.69
C ALA A 130 20.61 10.45 11.36
N ALA A 131 20.51 11.41 12.28
CA ALA A 131 21.66 11.86 13.08
C ALA A 131 22.10 10.78 14.09
N ALA A 132 21.15 10.13 14.78
CA ALA A 132 21.45 9.06 15.74
C ALA A 132 22.08 7.82 15.07
N GLU A 133 21.63 7.44 13.88
CA GLU A 133 22.23 6.33 13.11
C GLU A 133 23.70 6.62 12.72
N ARG A 134 24.03 7.87 12.39
CA ARG A 134 25.41 8.28 12.08
C ARG A 134 26.33 8.19 13.30
N GLU A 135 25.83 8.51 14.48
CA GLU A 135 26.59 8.38 15.73
C GLU A 135 26.84 6.91 16.08
N GLN A 136 25.87 6.02 15.86
CA GLN A 136 26.03 4.58 16.12
C GLN A 136 26.96 3.88 15.13
N THR A 137 27.00 4.34 13.87
CA THR A 137 27.84 3.74 12.82
C THR A 137 29.27 4.32 12.83
N GLN A 138 29.53 5.39 13.58
CA GLN A 138 30.89 5.83 13.90
C GLN A 138 31.52 4.90 14.93
N ASP A 139 31.90 3.71 14.47
CA ASP A 139 32.77 2.79 15.21
C ASP A 139 34.08 3.53 15.56
N PRO A 140 34.40 3.72 16.86
CA PRO A 140 35.61 4.44 17.28
C PRO A 140 36.91 3.77 16.79
N GLY A 141 36.86 2.54 16.29
CA GLY A 141 38.01 1.83 15.72
C GLY A 141 38.53 2.33 14.36
N ARG A 142 37.74 3.05 13.55
CA ARG A 142 38.18 3.50 12.21
C ARG A 142 38.93 4.84 12.18
N GLN A 143 38.83 5.68 13.22
CA GLN A 143 39.50 6.98 13.24
C GLN A 143 41.04 6.88 13.33
N GLN A 144 41.61 5.74 13.78
CA GLN A 144 43.06 5.56 13.82
C GLN A 144 43.69 5.14 12.48
N GLN A 145 42.93 4.65 11.49
CA GLN A 145 43.48 4.26 10.19
C GLN A 145 43.41 5.36 9.12
N GLN A 146 42.52 6.36 9.24
CA GLN A 146 42.45 7.46 8.26
C GLN A 146 43.47 8.59 8.51
N GLN A 147 43.98 8.75 9.73
CA GLN A 147 45.02 9.77 10.00
C GLN A 147 46.42 9.43 9.46
N GLN A 148 46.63 8.26 8.85
CA GLN A 148 47.90 7.90 8.20
C GLN A 148 47.88 7.98 6.66
N GLY A 149 46.73 8.30 6.02
CA GLY A 149 46.62 8.35 4.55
C GLY A 149 46.44 9.74 3.93
N GLU A 150 46.10 10.75 4.71
CA GLU A 150 45.57 12.02 4.20
C GLU A 150 46.60 13.16 4.22
N ALA A 151 47.66 12.99 3.43
CA ALA A 151 48.63 14.06 3.15
C ALA A 151 48.66 14.47 1.67
N ALA A 152 47.73 14.03 0.81
CA ALA A 152 47.89 14.21 -0.64
C ALA A 152 46.67 14.64 -1.47
N ALA A 153 45.45 14.81 -0.94
CA ALA A 153 44.31 15.17 -1.79
C ALA A 153 43.27 16.04 -1.08
N ALA A 154 43.54 17.35 -1.01
CA ALA A 154 42.56 18.35 -0.62
C ALA A 154 41.94 18.98 -1.88
N GLY A 155 40.65 18.79 -2.08
CA GLY A 155 39.87 19.55 -3.06
C GLY A 155 38.55 18.89 -3.45
N ASP A 156 37.45 19.53 -3.03
CA ASP A 156 36.13 19.51 -3.70
C ASP A 156 35.09 18.42 -3.32
N SER A 157 34.63 18.38 -2.06
CA SER A 157 33.64 17.39 -1.57
C SER A 157 32.43 17.97 -0.83
N SER A 158 31.99 19.20 -1.18
CA SER A 158 30.81 19.82 -0.53
C SER A 158 29.47 19.62 -1.28
N ALA A 159 29.47 19.12 -2.51
CA ALA A 159 28.25 18.95 -3.31
C ALA A 159 27.61 17.55 -3.22
N GLU A 160 28.42 16.49 -3.01
CA GLU A 160 27.91 15.11 -2.97
C GLU A 160 27.13 14.77 -1.69
N ALA A 161 27.37 15.50 -0.59
CA ALA A 161 26.68 15.26 0.69
C ALA A 161 25.17 15.58 0.66
N ALA A 162 24.71 16.38 -0.30
CA ALA A 162 23.29 16.74 -0.43
C ALA A 162 22.48 15.66 -1.19
N ASP A 163 23.08 14.97 -2.16
CA ASP A 163 22.42 13.91 -2.92
C ASP A 163 22.25 12.63 -2.07
N ASP A 164 23.24 12.33 -1.22
CA ASP A 164 23.19 11.17 -0.32
C ASP A 164 22.15 11.29 0.81
N LEU A 165 21.71 12.51 1.13
CA LEU A 165 20.64 12.75 2.10
C LEU A 165 19.25 12.47 1.52
N LEU A 166 19.06 12.71 0.22
CA LEU A 166 17.79 12.45 -0.46
C LEU A 166 17.60 10.95 -0.70
N SER A 167 18.66 10.23 -1.06
CA SER A 167 18.65 8.77 -1.22
C SER A 167 18.29 8.07 0.09
N ALA A 168 18.87 8.49 1.22
CA ALA A 168 18.58 7.94 2.54
C ALA A 168 17.12 8.13 2.99
N ILE A 169 16.51 9.29 2.71
CA ILE A 169 15.10 9.55 3.04
C ILE A 169 14.15 8.69 2.20
N VAL A 170 14.45 8.52 0.90
CA VAL A 170 13.67 7.64 0.03
C VAL A 170 13.81 6.19 0.49
N GLN A 171 15.02 5.77 0.87
CA GLN A 171 15.28 4.43 1.34
C GLN A 171 14.55 4.15 2.67
N ALA A 172 14.61 5.05 3.65
CA ALA A 172 13.85 4.94 4.90
C ALA A 172 12.32 4.94 4.69
N ALA A 173 11.82 5.72 3.74
CA ALA A 173 10.40 5.73 3.37
C ALA A 173 9.95 4.42 2.69
N SER A 174 10.86 3.71 2.00
CA SER A 174 10.62 2.37 1.44
C SER A 174 10.87 1.22 2.42
N SER A 175 11.73 1.41 3.43
CA SER A 175 12.02 0.43 4.48
C SER A 175 10.89 0.29 5.52
N GLY A 176 9.98 1.26 5.59
CA GLY A 176 8.78 1.19 6.44
C GLY A 176 7.70 0.19 5.98
N GLU A 177 7.91 -0.51 4.86
CA GLU A 177 7.05 -1.59 4.35
C GLU A 177 7.67 -3.00 4.50
N SER A 178 8.56 -3.21 5.49
CA SER A 178 9.03 -4.55 5.84
C SER A 178 8.16 -5.20 6.92
N MET A 179 7.31 -6.13 6.48
CA MET A 179 6.96 -7.40 7.16
C MET A 179 6.88 -7.37 8.70
N ASP A 180 5.66 -7.19 9.21
CA ASP A 180 5.17 -7.93 10.37
C ASP A 180 4.94 -9.40 9.93
N SER A 181 6.02 -10.15 9.91
CA SER A 181 5.98 -11.61 9.98
C SER A 181 6.91 -11.99 11.11
N GLY A 182 6.32 -12.20 12.28
CA GLY A 182 7.02 -12.66 13.46
C GLY A 182 7.74 -13.97 13.18
N ASP A 183 9.07 -13.92 13.26
CA ASP A 183 9.92 -15.07 13.50
C ASP A 183 11.14 -14.58 14.30
N GLU A 184 10.93 -14.38 15.60
CA GLU A 184 12.02 -14.30 16.56
C GLU A 184 12.45 -15.72 16.93
N GLY A 185 13.66 -16.09 16.50
CA GLY A 185 14.19 -17.44 16.71
C GLY A 185 15.71 -17.54 16.62
N GLY A 186 16.44 -16.63 17.26
CA GLY A 186 17.73 -16.91 17.93
C GLY A 186 18.91 -17.45 17.09
N ALA A 187 19.92 -16.61 16.88
CA ALA A 187 21.23 -17.02 16.41
C ALA A 187 21.98 -17.90 17.45
N SER A 188 22.41 -19.07 16.99
CA SER A 188 23.72 -19.70 17.18
C SER A 188 24.35 -19.78 18.59
N ALA A 189 24.45 -21.02 19.10
CA ALA A 189 25.71 -21.52 19.65
C ALA A 189 25.75 -23.06 19.68
N GLY A 190 26.68 -23.64 18.91
CA GLY A 190 27.44 -24.81 19.32
C GLY A 190 26.82 -26.20 19.13
N GLY A 191 27.36 -26.93 18.15
CA GLY A 191 27.71 -28.34 18.35
C GLY A 191 26.75 -29.40 17.76
N ARG A 192 27.37 -30.27 16.95
CA ARG A 192 26.93 -31.61 16.49
C ARG A 192 25.88 -31.66 15.38
N GLY A 193 26.39 -31.73 14.14
CA GLY A 193 25.98 -32.74 13.14
C GLY A 193 24.52 -32.80 12.70
N GLY A 194 23.76 -31.71 12.84
CA GLY A 194 22.43 -31.58 12.26
C GLY A 194 22.50 -30.85 10.92
N LEU A 195 21.93 -31.45 9.87
CA LEU A 195 21.75 -30.80 8.56
C LEU A 195 21.08 -29.44 8.73
N THR A 196 21.58 -28.44 8.01
CA THR A 196 21.00 -27.09 8.04
C THR A 196 19.56 -27.12 7.52
N VAL A 197 18.73 -26.17 7.94
CA VAL A 197 17.32 -26.07 7.51
C VAL A 197 17.20 -26.03 5.97
N ALA A 198 18.17 -25.42 5.30
CA ALA A 198 18.29 -25.40 3.85
C ALA A 198 18.49 -26.80 3.24
N GLU A 199 19.43 -27.59 3.80
CA GLU A 199 19.67 -28.97 3.35
C GLU A 199 18.48 -29.89 3.65
N LYS A 200 17.78 -29.67 4.77
CA LYS A 200 16.58 -30.43 5.12
C LYS A 200 15.42 -30.14 4.18
N LEU A 201 15.25 -28.88 3.76
CA LEU A 201 14.30 -28.47 2.72
C LEU A 201 14.66 -29.06 1.36
N GLU A 202 15.94 -29.02 0.95
CA GLU A 202 16.37 -29.59 -0.33
C GLU A 202 16.17 -31.12 -0.38
N ALA A 203 16.49 -31.82 0.72
CA ALA A 203 16.23 -33.25 0.84
C ALA A 203 14.72 -33.57 0.78
N GLN A 204 13.88 -32.74 1.40
CA GLN A 204 12.43 -32.91 1.37
C GLN A 204 11.86 -32.68 -0.04
N TYR A 205 12.35 -31.68 -0.78
CA TYR A 205 11.98 -31.45 -2.17
C TYR A 205 12.41 -32.60 -3.10
N ARG A 206 13.62 -33.15 -2.90
CA ARG A 206 14.13 -34.27 -3.70
C ARG A 206 13.31 -35.54 -3.43
N GLN A 207 12.95 -35.80 -2.17
CA GLN A 207 12.12 -36.94 -1.78
C GLN A 207 10.68 -36.82 -2.28
N GLN A 208 10.12 -35.61 -2.35
CA GLN A 208 8.78 -35.36 -2.88
C GLN A 208 8.71 -35.55 -4.41
N GLN A 209 9.77 -35.15 -5.14
CA GLN A 209 9.88 -35.40 -6.58
C GLN A 209 10.04 -36.90 -6.92
N GLU A 210 10.73 -37.66 -6.07
CA GLU A 210 10.87 -39.11 -6.22
C GLU A 210 9.58 -39.86 -5.86
N ALA A 211 8.83 -39.38 -4.85
CA ALA A 211 7.57 -39.98 -4.43
C ALA A 211 6.41 -39.71 -5.41
N GLU A 212 6.43 -38.57 -6.11
CA GLU A 212 5.43 -38.20 -7.11
C GLU A 212 5.78 -38.67 -8.53
N GLY A 213 6.62 -39.69 -8.74
CA GLY A 213 6.73 -40.40 -10.03
C GLY A 213 6.89 -39.52 -11.29
N GLY A 214 7.41 -38.30 -11.12
CA GLY A 214 7.42 -37.27 -12.16
C GLY A 214 8.59 -37.54 -13.09
N ALA A 215 8.32 -38.24 -14.18
CA ALA A 215 9.29 -38.56 -15.22
C ALA A 215 10.21 -37.35 -15.54
N PRO A 216 11.52 -37.57 -15.75
CA PRO A 216 12.48 -36.50 -16.09
C PRO A 216 12.13 -35.72 -17.37
N GLU A 217 11.12 -36.18 -18.10
CA GLU A 217 10.54 -35.56 -19.29
C GLU A 217 9.77 -34.26 -18.99
N ALA A 218 9.08 -34.15 -17.85
CA ALA A 218 8.32 -32.94 -17.50
C ALA A 218 9.26 -31.75 -17.24
N ALA A 219 10.37 -31.98 -16.54
CA ALA A 219 11.39 -30.96 -16.29
C ALA A 219 12.06 -30.48 -17.59
N GLN A 220 12.28 -31.38 -18.56
CA GLN A 220 12.79 -31.04 -19.88
C GLN A 220 11.77 -30.26 -20.71
N ALA A 221 10.47 -30.60 -20.63
CA ALA A 221 9.39 -29.83 -21.26
C ALA A 221 9.29 -28.40 -20.72
N TRP A 222 9.52 -28.19 -19.42
CA TRP A 222 9.61 -26.84 -18.85
C TRP A 222 10.81 -26.05 -19.34
N GLN A 223 11.92 -26.70 -19.69
CA GLN A 223 13.09 -26.00 -20.27
C GLN A 223 12.88 -25.65 -21.74
N ALA A 224 12.12 -26.47 -22.49
CA ALA A 224 11.80 -26.26 -23.90
C ALA A 224 10.74 -25.16 -24.15
N LEU A 225 9.94 -24.79 -23.15
CA LEU A 225 8.95 -23.72 -23.27
C LEU A 225 9.63 -22.34 -23.35
N THR A 226 9.21 -21.55 -24.32
CA THR A 226 9.66 -20.17 -24.48
C THR A 226 9.28 -19.33 -23.26
N ALA A 227 10.05 -18.27 -22.99
CA ALA A 227 9.84 -17.42 -21.80
C ALA A 227 8.41 -16.84 -21.70
N LEU A 228 7.70 -16.70 -22.83
CA LEU A 228 6.31 -16.26 -22.88
C LEU A 228 5.33 -17.35 -22.41
N GLU A 229 5.51 -18.60 -22.87
CA GLU A 229 4.67 -19.72 -22.46
C GLU A 229 4.83 -20.01 -20.96
N LYS A 230 6.05 -19.86 -20.42
CA LYS A 230 6.30 -19.92 -18.97
C LYS A 230 5.48 -18.90 -18.18
N ARG A 231 5.32 -17.67 -18.69
CA ARG A 231 4.52 -16.62 -18.03
C ARG A 231 3.03 -16.91 -18.14
N GLN A 232 2.58 -17.42 -19.29
CA GLN A 232 1.18 -17.79 -19.46
C GLN A 232 0.78 -18.97 -18.57
N LYS A 233 1.64 -19.99 -18.46
CA LYS A 233 1.36 -21.16 -17.62
C LYS A 233 1.34 -20.80 -16.13
N ARG A 234 2.28 -19.97 -15.65
CA ARG A 234 2.21 -19.43 -14.27
C ARG A 234 0.90 -18.68 -14.00
N ARG A 235 0.45 -17.84 -14.95
CA ARG A 235 -0.82 -17.13 -14.78
C ARG A 235 -2.02 -18.08 -14.69
N LYS A 236 -2.00 -19.19 -15.43
CA LYS A 236 -3.04 -20.23 -15.34
C LYS A 236 -2.99 -20.97 -14.01
N GLU A 237 -1.81 -21.38 -13.55
CA GLU A 237 -1.63 -22.06 -12.25
C GLU A 237 -2.06 -21.17 -11.08
N TYR A 238 -1.73 -19.87 -11.09
CA TYR A 238 -2.23 -18.94 -10.07
C TYR A 238 -3.75 -18.78 -10.11
N PHE A 239 -4.35 -18.81 -11.30
CA PHE A 239 -5.81 -18.70 -11.44
C PHE A 239 -6.51 -19.97 -10.96
N GLU A 240 -5.95 -21.13 -11.26
CA GLU A 240 -6.47 -22.44 -10.85
C GLU A 240 -6.39 -22.59 -9.33
N GLN A 241 -5.25 -22.24 -8.73
CA GLN A 241 -5.07 -22.23 -7.27
C GLN A 241 -5.99 -21.22 -6.57
N ALA A 242 -6.28 -20.07 -7.18
CA ALA A 242 -7.24 -19.11 -6.65
C ALA A 242 -8.70 -19.60 -6.80
N SER A 243 -9.01 -20.35 -7.86
CA SER A 243 -10.34 -20.95 -8.09
C SER A 243 -10.62 -22.16 -7.20
N GLU A 244 -9.57 -22.78 -6.65
CA GLU A 244 -9.68 -23.91 -5.73
C GLU A 244 -10.07 -23.49 -4.30
N ARG A 245 -10.11 -22.19 -4.01
CA ARG A 245 -10.72 -21.67 -2.78
C ARG A 245 -12.22 -21.92 -2.82
N ASN A 246 -12.63 -23.03 -2.24
CA ASN A 246 -14.03 -23.38 -2.05
C ASN A 246 -14.66 -22.43 -1.03
N ASP A 247 -15.19 -21.30 -1.50
CA ASP A 247 -15.98 -20.36 -0.69
C ASP A 247 -17.38 -20.91 -0.36
N GLY A 248 -17.72 -22.14 -0.80
CA GLY A 248 -19.00 -22.80 -0.56
C GLY A 248 -19.45 -22.86 0.91
N PRO A 249 -18.58 -23.22 1.88
CA PRO A 249 -18.94 -23.21 3.30
C PRO A 249 -19.29 -21.83 3.83
N PHE A 250 -18.63 -20.76 3.33
CA PHE A 250 -18.94 -19.38 3.71
C PHE A 250 -20.34 -18.98 3.23
N PHE A 251 -20.65 -19.21 1.95
CA PHE A 251 -21.98 -18.92 1.41
C PHE A 251 -23.07 -19.77 2.06
N ALA A 252 -22.79 -21.04 2.38
CA ALA A 252 -23.72 -21.89 3.12
C ALA A 252 -24.04 -21.32 4.51
N GLY A 253 -23.04 -20.79 5.22
CA GLY A 253 -23.23 -20.13 6.51
C GLY A 253 -24.10 -18.87 6.41
N VAL A 254 -23.84 -18.02 5.42
CA VAL A 254 -24.65 -16.82 5.18
C VAL A 254 -26.09 -17.21 4.83
N ALA A 255 -26.29 -18.17 3.92
CA ALA A 255 -27.62 -18.64 3.53
C ALA A 255 -28.39 -19.22 4.73
N ALA A 256 -27.73 -19.97 5.61
CA ALA A 256 -28.35 -20.52 6.81
C ALA A 256 -28.91 -19.40 7.72
N LEU A 257 -28.24 -18.25 7.82
CA LEU A 257 -28.67 -17.15 8.67
C LEU A 257 -30.00 -16.52 8.20
N PHE A 258 -30.33 -16.62 6.92
CA PHE A 258 -31.61 -16.15 6.36
C PHE A 258 -32.69 -17.22 6.33
N VAL A 259 -32.34 -18.49 6.08
CA VAL A 259 -33.32 -19.58 5.95
C VAL A 259 -33.75 -20.14 7.31
N LEU A 260 -32.83 -20.17 8.28
CA LEU A 260 -33.05 -20.86 9.54
C LEU A 260 -34.05 -20.14 10.47
N PRO A 261 -34.06 -18.80 10.61
CA PRO A 261 -35.07 -18.10 11.41
C PRO A 261 -36.52 -18.32 10.94
N PRO A 262 -36.88 -18.11 9.65
CA PRO A 262 -38.25 -18.35 9.20
C PRO A 262 -38.65 -19.83 9.28
N ALA A 263 -37.70 -20.75 9.06
CA ALA A 263 -37.97 -22.19 9.22
C ALA A 263 -38.32 -22.56 10.68
N ILE A 264 -37.60 -22.00 11.66
CA ILE A 264 -37.90 -22.21 13.09
C ILE A 264 -39.28 -21.64 13.43
N ILE A 265 -39.59 -20.43 12.96
CA ILE A 265 -40.90 -19.79 13.21
C ILE A 265 -42.02 -20.64 12.62
N LEU A 266 -41.87 -21.14 11.39
CA LEU A 266 -42.83 -22.04 10.74
C LEU A 266 -43.04 -23.34 11.55
N LEU A 267 -41.95 -23.94 12.03
CA LEU A 267 -42.02 -25.17 12.82
C LEU A 267 -42.76 -24.94 14.15
N ALA A 268 -42.46 -23.84 14.84
CA ALA A 268 -43.15 -23.45 16.07
C ALA A 268 -44.64 -23.12 15.85
N ALA A 269 -44.96 -22.46 14.74
CA ALA A 269 -46.34 -22.15 14.37
C ALA A 269 -47.17 -23.42 14.05
N SER A 270 -46.55 -24.40 13.39
CA SER A 270 -47.18 -25.70 13.14
C SER A 270 -47.41 -26.48 14.43
N ALA A 271 -46.40 -26.56 15.31
CA ALA A 271 -46.51 -27.31 16.56
C ALA A 271 -47.51 -26.70 17.57
N SER A 272 -47.72 -25.38 17.52
CA SER A 272 -48.66 -24.67 18.40
C SER A 272 -50.11 -24.67 17.92
N GLY A 273 -50.39 -25.19 16.71
CA GLY A 273 -51.72 -25.10 16.09
C GLY A 273 -52.10 -23.70 15.60
N TYR A 274 -51.15 -22.76 15.57
CA TYR A 274 -51.37 -21.41 15.05
C TYR A 274 -51.78 -21.43 13.58
N LEU A 275 -51.18 -22.32 12.78
CA LEU A 275 -51.54 -22.49 11.36
C LEU A 275 -53.00 -22.96 11.18
N ASP A 276 -53.46 -23.90 12.00
CA ASP A 276 -54.85 -24.39 11.95
C ASP A 276 -55.86 -23.30 12.31
N SER A 277 -55.49 -22.41 13.25
CA SER A 277 -56.33 -21.26 13.61
C SER A 277 -56.51 -20.27 12.47
N LEU A 278 -55.47 -20.06 11.64
CA LEU A 278 -55.54 -19.16 10.49
C LEU A 278 -56.43 -19.72 9.38
N ASP A 279 -56.43 -21.04 9.17
CA ASP A 279 -57.24 -21.70 8.14
C ASP A 279 -58.75 -21.60 8.46
N MET A 280 -59.10 -21.71 9.75
CA MET A 280 -60.47 -21.48 10.23
C MET A 280 -60.97 -20.04 9.96
N TYR A 281 -60.11 -19.03 10.08
CA TYR A 281 -60.48 -17.64 9.76
C TYR A 281 -60.63 -17.42 8.25
N GLY A 282 -59.86 -18.15 7.43
CA GLY A 282 -60.01 -18.14 5.98
C GLY A 282 -61.37 -18.67 5.52
N ALA A 283 -61.87 -19.74 6.16
CA ALA A 283 -63.14 -20.37 5.83
C ALA A 283 -64.39 -19.56 6.22
N MET A 284 -64.26 -18.53 7.09
CA MET A 284 -65.37 -17.64 7.46
C MET A 284 -65.50 -16.40 6.57
N ARG A 285 -64.61 -16.21 5.60
CA ARG A 285 -64.73 -15.16 4.57
C ARG A 285 -65.33 -15.70 3.28
#